data_AF-A0A7S2YR20-F1
#
_entry.id   AF-A0A7S2YR20-F1
#
_cell.length_a   1.000
_cell.length_b   1.000
_cell.length_c   1.000
_cell.angle_alpha   90.00
_cell.angle_beta   90.00
_cell.angle_gamma   90.00
#
_symmetry.space_group_name_H-M   'P 1'
#
loop_
_entity.id
_entity.type
_entity.pdbx_description
1 polymer ?
#
loop_
_entity_poly.entity_id
_entity_poly.type
_entity_poly.pdbx_seq_one_letter_code
_entity_poly.pdbx_strand_id
1 'polypeptide(L)'
;DRSITGTVRVENKELGTIDYIRDMTNAGGKTKRRLAKEGSGPPVLVRIASQVEGGKLICQIGSGEPELALAAALHVHQGDVGGFDINMGCPKKFSVSGGMGSALLSDPDRACRIIRTLRDNLPLKPISAKIRLLPSGKAKKNGVAPPDIPKTLDFINALIERGGANA
;
A
#
# COMPACT_ATOMS: atom_id res chain seq x y z
N ASP A 1 -0.67 5.33 0.21
CA ASP A 1 -1.93 5.80 0.81
C ASP A 1 -2.42 7.10 0.16
N ARG A 2 -1.75 8.24 0.35
CA ARG A 2 -2.18 9.59 -0.06
C ARG A 2 -2.46 9.74 -1.56
N SER A 3 -1.77 8.96 -2.39
CA SER A 3 -2.02 8.97 -3.84
C SER A 3 -3.41 8.42 -4.16
N ILE A 4 -3.79 7.27 -3.58
CA ILE A 4 -5.06 6.61 -3.91
C ILE A 4 -6.25 7.34 -3.27
N THR A 5 -6.11 7.88 -2.06
CA THR A 5 -7.19 8.68 -1.42
C THR A 5 -7.49 9.99 -2.16
N GLY A 6 -6.59 10.44 -3.03
CA GLY A 6 -6.80 11.61 -3.89
C GLY A 6 -7.31 11.24 -5.29
N THR A 7 -8.06 10.14 -5.41
CA THR A 7 -8.66 9.68 -6.68
C THR A 7 -10.16 9.66 -6.63
N VAL A 8 -10.80 9.56 -7.79
CA VAL A 8 -12.21 9.20 -7.95
C VAL A 8 -12.30 7.85 -8.66
N ARG A 9 -13.22 7.00 -8.21
CA ARG A 9 -13.53 5.71 -8.85
C ARG A 9 -14.48 5.97 -10.03
N VAL A 10 -14.09 5.51 -11.22
CA VAL A 10 -14.84 5.70 -12.47
C VAL A 10 -15.00 4.36 -13.18
N GLU A 11 -16.23 4.05 -13.60
CA GLU A 11 -16.47 2.92 -14.49
C GLU A 11 -16.18 3.35 -15.93
N ASN A 12 -15.13 2.76 -16.50
CA ASN A 12 -14.73 2.99 -17.88
C ASN A 12 -15.46 2.01 -18.79
N LYS A 13 -16.59 2.45 -19.36
CA LYS A 13 -17.44 1.62 -20.22
C LYS A 13 -16.77 1.22 -21.53
N GLU A 14 -15.87 2.04 -22.07
CA GLU A 14 -15.17 1.76 -23.31
C GLU A 14 -14.22 0.57 -23.14
N LEU A 15 -13.51 0.51 -22.01
CA LEU A 15 -12.56 -0.56 -21.71
C LEU A 15 -13.16 -1.71 -20.88
N GLY A 16 -14.36 -1.53 -20.33
CA GLY A 16 -14.94 -2.46 -19.37
C GLY A 16 -14.15 -2.56 -18.06
N THR A 17 -13.50 -1.47 -17.63
CA THR A 17 -12.65 -1.43 -16.43
C THR A 17 -13.20 -0.50 -15.35
N ILE A 18 -12.66 -0.64 -14.14
CA ILE A 18 -12.81 0.33 -13.06
C ILE A 18 -11.49 1.07 -12.91
N ASP A 19 -11.53 2.39 -13.06
CA ASP A 19 -10.36 3.26 -13.00
C ASP A 19 -10.43 4.14 -11.75
N TYR A 20 -9.33 4.16 -10.98
CA TYR A 20 -9.09 5.13 -9.93
C TYR A 20 -8.25 6.25 -10.53
N ILE A 21 -8.89 7.33 -10.93
CA ILE A 21 -8.25 8.45 -11.61
C ILE A 21 -8.01 9.59 -10.64
N ARG A 22 -6.90 10.32 -10.80
CA ARG A 22 -6.60 11.47 -9.94
C ARG A 22 -7.75 12.47 -9.96
N ASP A 23 -8.22 12.88 -8.78
CA ASP A 23 -9.19 13.97 -8.68
C ASP A 23 -8.51 15.29 -9.04
N MET A 24 -9.08 15.97 -10.04
CA MET A 24 -8.56 17.22 -10.59
C MET A 24 -9.33 18.45 -10.14
N THR A 25 -10.35 18.29 -9.29
CA THR A 25 -11.21 19.37 -8.78
C THR A 25 -10.36 20.51 -8.20
N ASN A 26 -9.42 20.15 -7.31
CA ASN A 26 -8.51 21.10 -6.63
C ASN A 26 -7.11 21.17 -7.27
N ALA A 27 -6.93 20.67 -8.49
CA ALA A 27 -5.61 20.71 -9.13
C ALA A 27 -5.20 22.14 -9.50
N GLY A 28 -3.97 22.52 -9.14
CA GLY A 28 -3.42 23.82 -9.48
C GLY A 28 -3.32 24.08 -10.98
N GLY A 29 -3.41 25.35 -11.38
CA GLY A 29 -3.43 25.75 -12.79
C GLY A 29 -2.23 25.28 -13.61
N LYS A 30 -1.04 25.15 -12.99
CA LYS A 30 0.16 24.58 -13.65
C LYS A 30 -0.06 23.13 -14.09
N THR A 31 -0.68 22.30 -13.25
CA THR A 31 -0.97 20.90 -13.56
C THR A 31 -2.00 20.80 -14.66
N LYS A 32 -3.09 21.57 -14.59
CA LYS A 32 -4.14 21.60 -15.63
C LYS A 32 -3.58 22.01 -16.99
N ARG A 33 -2.74 23.06 -17.05
CA ARG A 33 -2.06 23.49 -18.29
C ARG A 33 -1.13 22.44 -18.88
N ARG A 34 -0.37 21.73 -18.03
CA ARG A 34 0.54 20.67 -18.48
C ARG A 34 -0.24 19.53 -19.15
N LEU A 35 -1.29 19.05 -18.51
CA LEU A 35 -2.13 17.97 -19.04
C LEU A 35 -2.79 18.38 -20.36
N ALA A 36 -3.34 19.60 -20.43
CA ALA A 36 -3.91 20.12 -21.68
C ALA A 36 -2.88 20.18 -22.81
N LYS A 37 -1.65 20.62 -22.53
CA LYS A 37 -0.56 20.67 -23.53
C LYS A 37 -0.16 19.27 -24.03
N GLU A 38 -0.17 18.29 -23.14
CA GLU A 38 0.15 16.88 -23.46
C GLU A 38 -1.03 16.15 -24.12
N GLY A 39 -2.21 16.78 -24.22
CA GLY A 39 -3.45 16.11 -24.64
C GLY A 39 -3.86 14.97 -23.70
N SER A 40 -3.35 14.96 -22.47
CA SER A 40 -3.52 13.86 -21.52
C SER A 40 -4.65 14.16 -20.54
N GLY A 41 -5.45 13.12 -20.24
CA GLY A 41 -6.48 13.19 -19.20
C GLY A 41 -5.88 13.17 -17.78
N PRO A 42 -6.74 13.18 -16.75
CA PRO A 42 -6.30 12.92 -15.38
C PRO A 42 -5.52 11.59 -15.30
N PRO A 43 -4.39 11.55 -14.57
CA PRO A 43 -3.64 10.31 -14.41
C PRO A 43 -4.49 9.18 -13.83
N VAL A 44 -4.44 8.00 -14.45
CA VAL A 44 -5.01 6.76 -13.91
C VAL A 44 -3.97 6.17 -12.95
N LEU A 45 -4.35 5.95 -11.69
CA LEU A 45 -3.46 5.40 -10.67
C LEU A 45 -3.61 3.88 -10.55
N VAL A 46 -4.84 3.41 -10.63
CA VAL A 46 -5.18 1.98 -10.63
C VAL A 46 -6.24 1.77 -11.70
N ARG A 47 -6.10 0.71 -12.48
CA ARG A 47 -7.09 0.22 -13.43
C ARG A 47 -7.33 -1.24 -13.14
N ILE A 48 -8.59 -1.62 -12.99
CA ILE A 48 -9.02 -2.97 -12.63
C ILE A 48 -9.93 -3.50 -13.73
N ALA A 49 -9.57 -4.63 -14.32
CA ALA A 49 -10.38 -5.34 -15.30
C ALA A 49 -11.21 -6.43 -14.61
N SER A 50 -12.27 -6.06 -13.89
CA SER A 50 -13.04 -6.98 -13.04
C SER A 50 -13.52 -8.27 -13.73
N GLN A 51 -13.76 -8.24 -15.05
CA GLN A 51 -14.14 -9.41 -15.83
C GLN A 51 -13.04 -10.48 -15.93
N VAL A 52 -11.77 -10.09 -15.76
CA VAL A 52 -10.59 -10.96 -15.91
C VAL A 52 -9.97 -11.30 -14.55
N GLU A 53 -9.85 -10.30 -13.67
CA GLU A 53 -9.10 -10.38 -12.40
C GLU A 53 -9.97 -10.17 -11.14
N GLY A 54 -11.29 -10.04 -11.31
CA GLY A 54 -12.25 -9.89 -10.21
C GLY A 54 -12.07 -10.95 -9.12
N GLY A 55 -12.03 -10.50 -7.87
CA GLY A 55 -11.83 -11.36 -6.69
C GLY A 55 -10.41 -11.90 -6.48
N LYS A 56 -9.47 -11.69 -7.42
CA LYS A 56 -8.09 -12.19 -7.34
C LYS A 56 -7.07 -11.11 -6.96
N LEU A 57 -7.45 -9.84 -7.10
CA LEU A 57 -6.55 -8.72 -6.87
C LEU A 57 -6.30 -8.41 -5.40
N ILE A 58 -5.04 -8.25 -5.03
CA ILE A 58 -4.64 -7.73 -3.72
C ILE A 58 -4.10 -6.31 -3.90
N CYS A 59 -4.74 -5.33 -3.27
CA CYS A 59 -4.28 -3.95 -3.30
C CYS A 59 -3.14 -3.74 -2.30
N GLN A 60 -1.91 -3.62 -2.79
CA GLN A 60 -0.77 -3.30 -1.92
C GLN A 60 -0.69 -1.79 -1.65
N ILE A 61 -0.77 -1.42 -0.37
CA ILE A 61 -0.72 -0.05 0.12
C ILE A 61 0.65 0.20 0.76
N GLY A 62 1.32 1.27 0.30
CA GLY A 62 2.40 1.89 1.06
C GLY A 62 1.81 2.89 2.06
N SER A 63 2.03 2.65 3.35
CA SER A 63 1.65 3.56 4.43
C SER A 63 2.57 3.37 5.64
N GLY A 64 2.65 4.41 6.47
CA GLY A 64 3.43 4.42 7.71
C GLY A 64 2.57 4.75 8.92
N GLU A 65 1.29 5.07 8.71
CA GLU A 65 0.35 5.47 9.76
C GLU A 65 -0.96 4.66 9.62
N PRO A 66 -1.51 4.11 10.71
CA PRO A 66 -2.70 3.25 10.65
C PRO A 66 -3.91 3.93 10.01
N GLU A 67 -4.15 5.20 10.33
CA GLU A 67 -5.32 5.95 9.87
C GLU A 67 -5.25 6.22 8.36
N LEU A 68 -4.05 6.51 7.84
CA LEU A 68 -3.84 6.72 6.42
C LEU A 68 -3.93 5.41 5.63
N ALA A 69 -3.45 4.30 6.21
CA ALA A 69 -3.62 2.98 5.62
C ALA A 69 -5.10 2.61 5.51
N LEU A 70 -5.87 2.82 6.58
CA LEU A 70 -7.30 2.56 6.62
C LEU A 70 -8.06 3.45 5.63
N ALA A 71 -7.79 4.75 5.60
CA ALA A 71 -8.41 5.67 4.66
C ALA A 71 -8.16 5.25 3.20
N ALA A 72 -6.94 4.81 2.89
CA ALA A 72 -6.62 4.29 1.56
C ALA A 72 -7.37 2.99 1.23
N ALA A 73 -7.48 2.07 2.19
CA ALA A 73 -8.19 0.80 2.00
C ALA A 73 -9.71 0.99 1.87
N LEU A 74 -10.32 1.89 2.65
CA LEU A 74 -11.74 2.22 2.55
C LEU A 74 -12.08 2.98 1.26
N HIS A 75 -11.13 3.76 0.73
CA HIS A 75 -11.31 4.47 -0.54
C HIS A 75 -11.36 3.53 -1.74
N VAL A 76 -10.55 2.46 -1.71
CA VAL A 76 -10.65 1.39 -2.71
C VAL A 76 -11.89 0.56 -2.38
N HIS A 77 -12.89 0.61 -3.26
CA HIS A 77 -14.13 -0.10 -3.06
C HIS A 77 -13.85 -1.59 -2.84
N GLN A 78 -14.33 -2.13 -1.73
CA GLN A 78 -14.03 -3.50 -1.31
C GLN A 78 -14.48 -4.56 -2.33
N GLY A 79 -15.47 -4.26 -3.17
CA GLY A 79 -15.90 -5.14 -4.27
C GLY A 79 -14.91 -5.23 -5.43
N ASP A 80 -13.99 -4.28 -5.57
CA ASP A 80 -13.06 -4.22 -6.70
C ASP A 80 -11.81 -5.07 -6.46
N VAL A 81 -11.54 -5.44 -5.20
CA VAL A 81 -10.33 -6.17 -4.80
C VAL A 81 -10.66 -7.36 -3.89
N GLY A 82 -9.87 -8.42 -4.01
CA GLY A 82 -9.93 -9.61 -3.16
C GLY A 82 -9.40 -9.38 -1.74
N GLY A 83 -8.47 -8.44 -1.55
CA GLY A 83 -7.89 -8.12 -0.25
C GLY A 83 -6.87 -6.98 -0.29
N PHE A 84 -6.20 -6.76 0.83
CA PHE A 84 -5.21 -5.68 0.99
C PHE A 84 -3.88 -6.22 1.50
N ASP A 85 -2.79 -5.61 1.05
CA ASP A 85 -1.43 -5.91 1.51
C ASP A 85 -0.71 -4.63 1.96
N ILE A 86 0.13 -4.72 2.98
CA ILE A 86 0.97 -3.59 3.41
C ILE A 86 2.41 -3.81 2.97
N ASN A 87 2.94 -2.82 2.22
CA ASN A 87 4.34 -2.84 1.83
C ASN A 87 5.22 -2.45 3.02
N MET A 88 5.89 -3.44 3.61
CA MET A 88 6.87 -3.27 4.69
C MET A 88 8.31 -3.50 4.23
N GLY A 89 8.56 -3.46 2.91
CA GLY A 89 9.82 -3.90 2.32
C GLY A 89 10.52 -2.87 1.42
N CYS A 90 9.87 -1.80 0.99
CA CYS A 90 10.47 -0.84 0.06
C CYS A 90 11.61 -0.04 0.72
N PRO A 91 12.85 -0.11 0.21
CA PRO A 91 13.99 0.63 0.78
C PRO A 91 14.18 2.02 0.17
N LYS A 92 13.34 2.43 -0.80
CA LYS A 92 13.50 3.72 -1.47
C LYS A 92 13.35 4.87 -0.47
N LYS A 93 14.22 5.88 -0.58
CA LYS A 93 14.30 7.00 0.37
C LYS A 93 12.95 7.65 0.66
N PHE A 94 12.13 7.93 -0.36
CA PHE A 94 10.81 8.54 -0.17
C PHE A 94 9.85 7.70 0.68
N SER A 95 9.98 6.37 0.61
CA SER A 95 9.17 5.43 1.40
C SER A 95 9.62 5.47 2.85
N VAL A 96 10.94 5.29 3.06
CA VAL A 96 11.54 5.20 4.39
C VAL A 96 11.40 6.52 5.15
N SER A 97 11.61 7.66 4.48
CA SER A 97 11.45 8.99 5.09
C SER A 97 10.01 9.29 5.51
N GLY A 98 9.04 8.65 4.85
CA GLY A 98 7.63 8.73 5.22
C GLY A 98 7.18 7.71 6.27
N GLY A 99 8.11 6.95 6.87
CA GLY A 99 7.78 5.89 7.83
C GLY A 99 7.17 4.64 7.20
N MET A 100 7.20 4.51 5.88
CA MET A 100 6.59 3.42 5.12
C MET A 100 7.65 2.41 4.64
N GLY A 101 7.22 1.28 4.08
CA GLY A 101 8.16 0.33 3.48
C GLY A 101 9.08 -0.28 4.54
N SER A 102 10.38 -0.38 4.25
CA SER A 102 11.32 -1.03 5.17
C SER A 102 11.53 -0.30 6.49
N ALA A 103 11.05 0.95 6.63
CA ALA A 103 11.05 1.65 7.93
C ALA A 103 10.20 0.93 8.98
N LEU A 104 9.14 0.23 8.56
CA LEU A 104 8.28 -0.54 9.45
C LEU A 104 9.01 -1.74 10.08
N LEU A 105 10.03 -2.29 9.41
CA LEU A 105 10.81 -3.40 9.96
C LEU A 105 11.63 -3.01 11.21
N SER A 106 11.92 -1.72 11.37
CA SER A 106 12.57 -1.20 12.59
C SER A 106 11.59 -0.79 13.69
N ASP A 107 10.28 -0.84 13.43
CA ASP A 107 9.24 -0.47 14.39
C ASP A 107 8.08 -1.48 14.32
N PRO A 108 8.25 -2.65 14.97
CA PRO A 108 7.23 -3.71 14.97
C PRO A 108 5.90 -3.25 15.55
N ASP A 109 5.90 -2.33 16.53
CA ASP A 109 4.68 -1.87 17.18
C ASP A 109 3.84 -1.03 16.22
N ARG A 110 4.46 -0.14 15.45
CA ARG A 110 3.77 0.60 14.39
C ARG A 110 3.25 -0.34 13.29
N ALA A 111 4.06 -1.31 12.88
CA ALA A 111 3.62 -2.31 11.89
C ALA A 111 2.39 -3.10 12.38
N CYS A 112 2.39 -3.53 13.65
CA CYS A 112 1.26 -4.21 14.28
C CYS A 112 0.02 -3.31 14.35
N ARG A 113 0.17 -2.03 14.73
CA ARG A 113 -0.96 -1.07 14.76
C ARG A 113 -1.61 -0.90 13.40
N ILE A 114 -0.82 -0.83 12.32
CA ILE A 114 -1.35 -0.72 10.95
C ILE A 114 -2.18 -1.96 10.58
N ILE A 115 -1.60 -3.17 10.75
CA ILE A 115 -2.32 -4.42 10.41
C ILE A 115 -3.58 -4.58 11.24
N ARG A 116 -3.48 -4.34 12.55
CA ARG A 116 -4.62 -4.42 13.48
C ARG A 116 -5.74 -3.48 13.07
N THR A 117 -5.41 -2.23 12.76
CA THR A 117 -6.39 -1.22 12.32
C THR A 117 -7.11 -1.66 11.06
N LEU A 118 -6.39 -2.21 10.08
CA LEU A 118 -7.01 -2.72 8.85
C LEU A 118 -7.92 -3.92 9.13
N ARG A 119 -7.43 -4.92 9.88
CA ARG A 119 -8.19 -6.12 10.24
C ARG A 119 -9.48 -5.77 10.99
N ASP A 120 -9.37 -4.89 11.99
CA ASP A 120 -10.51 -4.52 12.85
C ASP A 120 -11.61 -3.77 12.07
N ASN A 121 -11.26 -3.11 10.96
CA ASN A 121 -12.20 -2.33 10.14
C ASN A 121 -12.58 -2.99 8.80
N LEU A 122 -11.89 -4.05 8.38
CA LEU A 122 -12.11 -4.76 7.12
C LEU A 122 -12.28 -6.27 7.38
N PRO A 123 -13.23 -6.70 8.23
CA PRO A 123 -13.30 -8.08 8.73
C PRO A 123 -13.58 -9.13 7.64
N LEU A 124 -14.09 -8.70 6.47
CA LEU A 124 -14.40 -9.56 5.34
C LEU A 124 -13.27 -9.66 4.31
N LYS A 125 -12.14 -8.98 4.54
CA LYS A 125 -11.02 -8.94 3.60
C LYS A 125 -9.75 -9.51 4.23
N PRO A 126 -9.03 -10.40 3.52
CA PRO A 126 -7.72 -10.83 3.98
C PRO A 126 -6.76 -9.64 3.96
N ILE A 127 -5.99 -9.51 5.04
CA ILE A 127 -4.93 -8.52 5.20
C ILE A 127 -3.60 -9.25 5.27
N SER A 128 -2.68 -8.91 4.37
CA SER A 128 -1.32 -9.45 4.35
C SER A 128 -0.26 -8.35 4.51
N ALA A 129 0.99 -8.76 4.72
CA ALA A 129 2.13 -7.86 4.71
C ALA A 129 3.29 -8.44 3.90
N LYS A 130 3.85 -7.64 3.00
CA LYS A 130 5.06 -8.00 2.27
C LYS A 130 6.30 -7.41 2.95
N ILE A 131 7.13 -8.29 3.50
CA ILE A 131 8.34 -7.91 4.27
C ILE A 131 9.64 -8.20 3.51
N ARG A 132 10.77 -7.81 4.12
CA ARG A 132 12.12 -8.31 3.81
C ARG A 132 12.69 -8.99 5.05
N LEU A 133 13.71 -9.83 4.88
CA LEU A 133 14.51 -10.34 6.00
C LEU A 133 15.18 -9.17 6.74
N LEU A 134 15.14 -9.19 8.07
CA LEU A 134 15.83 -8.20 8.89
C LEU A 134 17.33 -8.51 8.88
N PRO A 135 18.22 -7.51 8.83
CA PRO A 135 19.66 -7.73 8.81
C PRO A 135 20.20 -7.97 10.22
N SER A 136 21.27 -8.77 10.34
CA SER A 136 21.99 -9.01 11.61
C SER A 136 22.86 -7.84 12.08
N GLY A 137 22.93 -6.78 11.28
CA GLY A 137 23.74 -5.60 11.58
C GLY A 137 23.73 -4.58 10.45
N LYS A 138 24.68 -3.64 10.50
CA LYS A 138 24.83 -2.64 9.42
C LYS A 138 25.38 -3.31 8.16
N ALA A 139 24.83 -2.92 7.00
CA ALA A 139 25.37 -3.27 5.70
C ALA A 139 26.87 -2.89 5.63
N LYS A 140 27.71 -3.80 5.13
CA LYS A 140 29.11 -3.47 4.82
C LYS A 140 29.13 -2.48 3.64
N LYS A 141 30.21 -1.71 3.50
CA LYS A 141 30.33 -0.57 2.54
C LYS A 141 29.80 -0.88 1.12
N ASN A 142 29.84 -2.15 0.66
CA ASN A 142 29.32 -2.60 -0.64
C ASN A 142 28.52 -3.92 -0.58
N GLY A 143 27.89 -4.26 0.56
CA GLY A 143 27.23 -5.56 0.72
C GLY A 143 25.94 -5.51 1.52
N VAL A 144 25.00 -6.40 1.17
CA VAL A 144 23.80 -6.64 1.99
C VAL A 144 24.24 -7.34 3.28
N ALA A 145 23.84 -6.81 4.43
CA ALA A 145 24.07 -7.52 5.70
C ALA A 145 23.38 -8.88 5.66
N PRO A 146 23.99 -9.94 6.22
CA PRO A 146 23.34 -11.24 6.25
C PRO A 146 22.03 -11.16 7.04
N PRO A 147 21.05 -12.02 6.70
CA PRO A 147 19.78 -12.02 7.40
C PRO A 147 19.95 -12.49 8.84
N ASP A 148 19.19 -11.85 9.73
CA ASP A 148 18.96 -12.26 11.11
C ASP A 148 17.65 -13.02 11.16
N ILE A 149 17.75 -14.36 11.12
CA ILE A 149 16.58 -15.22 11.10
C ILE A 149 15.76 -15.10 12.39
N PRO A 150 16.36 -15.19 13.60
CA PRO A 150 15.61 -14.98 14.85
C PRO A 150 14.86 -13.65 14.87
N LYS A 151 15.53 -12.54 14.54
CA LYS A 151 14.89 -11.22 14.54
C LYS A 151 13.79 -11.10 13.49
N THR A 152 13.94 -11.79 12.35
CA THR A 152 12.89 -11.86 11.33
C THR A 152 11.67 -12.65 11.83
N LEU A 153 11.90 -13.78 12.50
CA LEU A 153 10.83 -14.57 13.10
C LEU A 153 10.10 -13.79 14.21
N ASP A 154 10.84 -13.07 15.06
CA ASP A 154 10.24 -12.20 16.09
C ASP A 154 9.33 -11.15 15.47
N PHE A 155 9.75 -10.54 14.35
CA PHE A 155 8.92 -9.58 13.62
C PHE A 155 7.66 -10.22 13.05
N ILE A 156 7.77 -11.41 12.44
CA ILE A 156 6.64 -12.15 11.89
C ILE A 156 5.65 -12.54 13.00
N ASN A 157 6.15 -13.11 14.10
CA ASN A 157 5.34 -13.50 15.25
C ASN A 157 4.61 -12.28 15.85
N ALA A 158 5.29 -11.14 15.96
CA ALA A 158 4.66 -9.91 16.40
C ALA A 158 3.49 -9.49 15.48
N LEU A 159 3.65 -9.59 14.16
CA LEU A 159 2.57 -9.28 13.21
C LEU A 159 1.38 -10.23 13.35
N ILE A 160 1.62 -11.52 13.56
CA ILE A 160 0.56 -12.52 13.73
C ILE A 160 -0.15 -12.31 15.07
N GLU A 161 0.59 -12.31 16.18
CA GLU A 161 0.04 -12.33 17.53
C GLU A 161 -0.57 -10.98 17.94
N ARG A 162 0.11 -9.87 17.62
CA ARG A 162 -0.28 -8.53 18.08
C ARG A 162 -0.99 -7.73 16.99
N GLY A 163 -0.58 -7.92 15.73
CA GLY A 163 -1.19 -7.29 14.57
C GLY A 163 -2.43 -8.04 14.06
N GLY A 164 -2.49 -9.36 14.23
CA GLY A 164 -3.53 -10.18 13.62
C GLY A 164 -3.37 -10.40 12.13
N ALA A 165 -2.13 -10.38 11.62
CA ALA A 165 -1.87 -10.82 10.27
C ALA A 165 -2.27 -12.30 10.13
N ASN A 166 -2.85 -12.66 8.99
CA ASN A 166 -3.12 -14.06 8.68
C ASN A 166 -1.78 -14.81 8.59
N ALA A 167 -1.70 -15.97 9.27
CA ALA A 167 -0.55 -16.87 9.25
C ALA A 167 -0.62 -17.83 8.07
#